data_AF-A0A3B9C355-F1
#
_entry.id   AF-A0A3B9C355-F1
#
_cell.length_a   1.000
_cell.length_b   1.000
_cell.length_c   1.000
_cell.angle_alpha   90.00
_cell.angle_beta   90.00
_cell.angle_gamma   90.00
#
_symmetry.space_group_name_H-M   'P 1'
#
loop_
_entity.id
_entity.type
_entity.pdbx_description
1 polymer ?
#
loop_
_entity_poly.entity_id
_entity_poly.type
_entity_poly.pdbx_seq_one_letter_code
_entity_poly.pdbx_strand_id
1 'polypeptide(L)'
;IKAQDSTRAFKPAFYACEDFIKKGKTEKAIRCLEELRRTFPRQIKPCIRLAEIYYQLNEKEQALLFANQAIDLNANEALSPVMHLANLMRKKGDEALALKLQNRLLVSDMDTDKTKQNKQVQNQLKSTQILNTAPIPDVQLKNLGPNINSSENEYLPTISLDGQTLIFTRNHSGNEDFFVSARDSNQNWIAAVNLGYPPNTGLPDGAAMLS
;
A
#
# COMPACT_ATOMS: atom_id res chain seq x y z
N ILE A 1 -27.68 21.35 3.00
CA ILE A 1 -27.06 22.04 4.16
C ILE A 1 -25.77 22.69 3.66
N LYS A 2 -25.56 24.00 3.83
CA LYS A 2 -24.33 24.68 3.39
C LYS A 2 -23.11 24.06 4.10
N ALA A 3 -21.95 23.99 3.45
CA ALA A 3 -20.75 23.33 3.98
C ALA A 3 -20.32 23.83 5.38
N GLN A 4 -20.58 25.11 5.71
CA GLN A 4 -20.32 25.67 7.03
C GLN A 4 -21.25 25.14 8.14
N ASP A 5 -22.53 24.88 7.84
CA ASP A 5 -23.50 24.35 8.81
C ASP A 5 -23.21 22.88 9.13
N SER A 6 -22.70 22.13 8.15
CA SER A 6 -22.25 20.74 8.32
C SER A 6 -21.11 20.61 9.33
N THR A 7 -20.10 21.49 9.28
CA THR A 7 -18.96 21.44 10.21
C THR A 7 -19.36 21.83 11.63
N ARG A 8 -20.29 22.79 11.79
CA ARG A 8 -20.78 23.25 13.09
C ARG A 8 -21.59 22.17 13.82
N ALA A 9 -22.37 21.38 13.08
CA ALA A 9 -23.15 20.27 13.64
C ALA A 9 -22.30 19.02 13.94
N PHE A 10 -21.24 18.77 13.16
CA PHE A 10 -20.41 17.58 13.31
C PHE A 10 -19.69 17.51 14.67
N LYS A 11 -19.04 18.59 15.09
CA LYS A 11 -18.19 18.62 16.30
C LYS A 11 -18.93 18.17 17.58
N PRO A 12 -20.10 18.73 17.95
CA PRO A 12 -20.82 18.26 19.13
C PRO A 12 -21.31 16.81 19.00
N ALA A 13 -21.78 16.40 17.81
CA ALA A 13 -22.22 15.03 17.57
C ALA A 13 -21.07 14.01 17.72
N PHE A 14 -19.89 14.34 17.22
CA PHE A 14 -18.69 13.51 17.40
C PHE A 14 -18.33 13.35 18.88
N TYR A 15 -18.35 14.44 19.66
CA TYR A 15 -18.05 14.35 21.10
C TYR A 15 -19.10 13.55 21.90
N ALA A 16 -20.35 13.51 21.45
CA ALA A 16 -21.35 12.61 22.04
C ALA A 16 -20.98 11.14 21.81
N CYS A 17 -20.47 10.78 20.62
CA CYS A 17 -19.95 9.43 20.37
C CYS A 17 -18.71 9.12 21.23
N GLU A 18 -17.81 10.09 21.39
CA GLU A 18 -16.61 9.97 22.25
C GLU A 18 -16.96 9.71 23.73
N ASP A 19 -18.05 10.28 24.23
CA ASP A 19 -18.54 10.03 25.58
C ASP A 19 -18.95 8.56 25.79
N PHE A 20 -19.53 7.92 24.78
CA PHE A 20 -19.80 6.47 24.85
C PHE A 20 -18.52 5.64 24.96
N ILE A 21 -17.45 6.03 24.25
CA ILE A 21 -16.14 5.37 24.33
C ILE A 21 -15.57 5.52 25.75
N LYS A 22 -15.58 6.74 26.30
CA LYS A 22 -15.09 7.00 27.66
C LYS A 22 -15.86 6.22 28.73
N LYS A 23 -17.15 5.97 28.50
CA LYS A 23 -18.02 5.19 29.39
C LYS A 23 -17.94 3.67 29.14
N GLY A 24 -17.07 3.20 28.25
CA GLY A 24 -16.92 1.77 27.91
C GLY A 24 -18.12 1.18 27.15
N LYS A 25 -19.01 2.02 26.60
CA LYS A 25 -20.22 1.58 25.88
C LYS A 25 -19.91 1.35 24.40
N THR A 26 -19.05 0.37 24.11
CA THR A 26 -18.46 0.13 22.78
C THR A 26 -19.49 0.00 21.66
N GLU A 27 -20.54 -0.82 21.83
CA GLU A 27 -21.59 -0.98 20.80
C GLU A 27 -22.37 0.31 20.50
N LYS A 28 -22.56 1.15 21.52
CA LYS A 28 -23.22 2.46 21.33
C LYS A 28 -22.29 3.43 20.61
N ALA A 29 -21.00 3.40 20.95
CA ALA A 29 -19.98 4.18 20.24
C ALA A 29 -19.91 3.80 18.76
N ILE A 30 -19.83 2.50 18.43
CA ILE A 30 -19.79 2.03 17.04
C ILE A 30 -21.02 2.51 16.26
N ARG A 31 -22.23 2.28 16.80
CA ARG A 31 -23.47 2.74 16.15
C ARG A 31 -23.50 4.25 15.93
N CYS A 32 -23.10 5.02 16.94
CA CYS A 32 -23.03 6.47 16.87
C CYS A 32 -22.04 6.94 15.78
N LEU A 33 -20.85 6.33 15.71
CA LEU A 33 -19.83 6.68 14.71
C LEU A 33 -20.24 6.29 13.29
N GLU A 34 -20.90 5.14 13.12
CA GLU A 34 -21.46 4.71 11.83
C GLU A 34 -22.53 5.67 11.30
N GLU A 35 -23.45 6.09 12.18
CA GLU A 35 -24.45 7.10 11.83
C GLU A 35 -23.81 8.45 11.50
N LEU A 36 -22.79 8.84 12.26
CA LEU A 36 -22.06 10.08 12.03
C LEU A 36 -21.30 10.06 10.70
N ARG A 37 -20.72 8.92 10.33
CA ARG A 37 -20.08 8.72 9.02
C ARG A 37 -21.08 8.85 7.88
N ARG A 38 -22.29 8.31 8.03
CA ARG A 38 -23.37 8.44 7.02
C ARG A 38 -23.85 9.89 6.89
N THR A 39 -23.97 10.58 8.02
CA THR A 39 -24.45 11.97 8.06
C THR A 39 -23.39 12.97 7.57
N PHE A 40 -22.11 12.68 7.82
CA PHE A 40 -20.98 13.54 7.49
C PHE A 40 -19.89 12.77 6.71
N PRO A 41 -20.16 12.36 5.46
CA PRO A 41 -19.31 11.41 4.72
C PRO A 41 -17.91 11.94 4.37
N ARG A 42 -17.67 13.26 4.46
CA ARG A 42 -16.36 13.87 4.21
C ARG A 42 -15.47 13.96 5.45
N GLN A 43 -15.96 13.58 6.63
CA GLN A 43 -15.21 13.67 7.87
C GLN A 43 -14.45 12.36 8.11
N ILE A 44 -13.14 12.43 8.29
CA ILE A 44 -12.32 11.22 8.50
C ILE A 44 -12.39 10.67 9.93
N LYS A 45 -12.69 11.54 10.91
CA LYS A 45 -12.62 11.21 12.35
C LYS A 45 -13.47 10.00 12.75
N PRO A 46 -14.71 9.81 12.25
CA PRO A 46 -15.49 8.62 12.56
C PRO A 46 -14.79 7.34 12.10
N CYS A 47 -14.21 7.33 10.90
CA CYS A 47 -13.45 6.20 10.38
C CYS A 47 -12.21 5.89 11.25
N ILE A 48 -11.45 6.91 11.66
CA ILE A 48 -10.30 6.72 12.56
C ILE A 48 -10.72 6.08 13.88
N ARG A 49 -11.79 6.56 14.51
CA ARG A 49 -12.26 5.99 15.80
C ARG A 49 -12.83 4.59 15.64
N LEU A 50 -13.53 4.29 14.55
CA LEU A 50 -13.96 2.93 14.24
C LEU A 50 -12.75 2.00 14.07
N ALA A 51 -11.71 2.43 13.35
CA ALA A 51 -10.49 1.64 13.18
C ALA A 51 -9.82 1.31 14.52
N GLU A 52 -9.70 2.29 15.42
CA GLU A 52 -9.16 2.10 16.77
C GLU A 52 -10.01 1.12 17.61
N ILE A 53 -11.33 1.27 17.59
CA ILE A 53 -12.25 0.39 18.33
C ILE A 53 -12.17 -1.04 17.80
N TYR A 54 -12.27 -1.25 16.49
CA TYR A 54 -12.20 -2.60 15.91
C TYR A 54 -10.84 -3.25 16.18
N TYR A 55 -9.75 -2.48 16.16
CA TYR A 55 -8.45 -3.00 16.55
C TYR A 55 -8.41 -3.43 18.03
N GLN A 56 -9.06 -2.68 18.94
CA GLN A 56 -9.18 -3.07 20.35
C GLN A 56 -10.03 -4.33 20.54
N LEU A 57 -11.03 -4.55 19.67
CA LEU A 57 -11.86 -5.75 19.65
C LEU A 57 -11.18 -6.96 18.98
N ASN A 58 -9.92 -6.81 18.54
CA ASN A 58 -9.17 -7.81 17.77
C ASN A 58 -9.79 -8.14 16.39
N GLU A 59 -10.65 -7.26 15.89
CA GLU A 59 -11.31 -7.31 14.58
C GLU A 59 -10.42 -6.61 13.55
N LYS A 60 -9.34 -7.31 13.16
CA LYS A 60 -8.21 -6.77 12.39
C LYS A 60 -8.58 -6.30 10.99
N GLU A 61 -9.48 -7.00 10.32
CA GLU A 61 -9.92 -6.67 8.95
C GLU A 61 -10.72 -5.36 8.93
N GLN A 62 -11.67 -5.22 9.87
CA GLN A 62 -12.46 -4.01 10.03
C GLN A 62 -11.57 -2.83 10.43
N ALA A 63 -10.57 -3.04 11.29
CA ALA A 63 -9.62 -2.00 11.64
C ALA A 63 -8.88 -1.44 10.40
N LEU A 64 -8.39 -2.32 9.52
CA LEU A 64 -7.75 -1.92 8.26
C LEU A 64 -8.74 -1.25 7.31
N LEU A 65 -9.97 -1.77 7.19
CA LEU A 65 -11.01 -1.21 6.34
C LEU A 65 -11.27 0.27 6.68
N PHE A 66 -11.54 0.57 7.95
CA PHE A 66 -11.85 1.94 8.35
C PHE A 66 -10.64 2.87 8.31
N ALA A 67 -9.44 2.37 8.61
CA ALA A 67 -8.22 3.15 8.45
C ALA A 67 -7.97 3.52 6.98
N ASN A 68 -8.15 2.57 6.06
CA ASN A 68 -8.03 2.83 4.62
C ASN A 68 -9.09 3.80 4.12
N GLN A 69 -10.34 3.69 4.58
CA GLN A 69 -11.39 4.66 4.26
C GLN A 69 -11.06 6.08 4.73
N ALA A 70 -10.37 6.24 5.86
CA ALA A 70 -9.90 7.55 6.30
C ALA A 70 -8.83 8.11 5.36
N ILE A 71 -7.90 7.27 4.90
CA ILE A 71 -6.88 7.63 3.90
C ILE A 71 -7.53 8.05 2.57
N ASP A 72 -8.52 7.29 2.11
CA ASP A 72 -9.23 7.55 0.85
C ASP A 72 -9.99 8.87 0.86
N LEU A 73 -10.54 9.25 2.02
CA LEU A 73 -11.25 10.52 2.17
C LEU A 73 -10.30 11.71 2.18
N ASN A 74 -9.20 11.63 2.95
CA ASN A 74 -8.18 12.67 3.02
C ASN A 74 -6.89 12.11 3.62
N ALA A 75 -5.97 11.67 2.76
CA ALA A 75 -4.71 11.09 3.19
C ALA A 75 -3.87 12.06 4.04
N ASN A 76 -3.87 13.36 3.70
CA ASN A 76 -3.12 14.39 4.42
C ASN A 76 -3.60 14.53 5.88
N GLU A 77 -4.92 14.53 6.09
CA GLU A 77 -5.51 14.59 7.43
C GLU A 77 -5.39 13.24 8.16
N ALA A 78 -5.45 12.13 7.43
CA ALA A 78 -5.35 10.78 7.98
C ALA A 78 -3.92 10.35 8.38
N LEU A 79 -2.88 11.00 7.84
CA LEU A 79 -1.49 10.61 8.04
C LEU A 79 -1.13 10.44 9.52
N SER A 80 -1.28 11.50 10.32
CA SER A 80 -0.91 11.47 11.75
C SER A 80 -1.70 10.41 12.55
N PRO A 81 -3.05 10.38 12.51
CA PRO A 81 -3.80 9.38 13.28
C PRO A 81 -3.57 7.94 12.80
N VAL A 82 -3.47 7.69 11.50
CA VAL A 82 -3.21 6.34 10.97
C VAL A 82 -1.79 5.88 11.33
N MET A 83 -0.79 6.76 11.28
CA MET A 83 0.57 6.43 11.75
C MET A 83 0.60 6.14 13.25
N HIS A 84 -0.18 6.87 14.05
CA HIS A 84 -0.32 6.57 15.48
C HIS A 84 -0.89 5.16 15.69
N LEU A 85 -1.94 4.79 14.97
CA LEU A 85 -2.53 3.45 15.00
C LEU A 85 -1.53 2.38 14.56
N ALA A 86 -0.78 2.60 13.46
CA ALA A 86 0.24 1.67 12.98
C ALA A 86 1.37 1.46 14.01
N ASN A 87 1.81 2.52 14.69
CA ASN A 87 2.80 2.41 15.77
C ASN A 87 2.27 1.62 16.96
N LEU A 88 0.99 1.79 17.30
CA LEU A 88 0.32 1.00 18.33
C LEU A 88 0.21 -0.48 17.91
N MET A 89 -0.08 -0.76 16.65
CA MET A 89 -0.07 -2.13 16.10
C MET A 89 1.30 -2.80 16.26
N ARG A 90 2.37 -2.08 15.90
CA ARG A 90 3.75 -2.58 16.06
C ARG A 90 4.09 -2.90 17.51
N LYS A 91 3.72 -2.02 18.45
CA LYS A 91 3.95 -2.24 19.89
C LYS A 91 3.24 -3.48 20.43
N LYS A 92 2.13 -3.89 19.81
CA LYS A 92 1.41 -5.12 20.16
C LYS A 92 1.88 -6.36 19.37
N GLY A 93 2.89 -6.22 18.51
CA GLY A 93 3.40 -7.32 17.67
C GLY A 93 2.70 -7.49 16.32
N ASP A 94 1.72 -6.64 15.99
CA ASP A 94 0.98 -6.68 14.72
C ASP A 94 1.72 -5.92 13.61
N GLU A 95 2.99 -6.28 13.37
CA GLU A 95 3.88 -5.59 12.43
C GLU A 95 3.36 -5.64 10.99
N ALA A 96 2.77 -6.76 10.56
CA ALA A 96 2.20 -6.89 9.23
C ALA A 96 1.05 -5.90 8.97
N LEU A 97 0.19 -5.64 9.96
CA LEU A 97 -0.89 -4.66 9.84
C LEU A 97 -0.34 -3.23 9.78
N ALA A 98 0.64 -2.93 10.63
CA ALA A 98 1.30 -1.63 10.65
C ALA A 98 1.92 -1.30 9.28
N LEU A 99 2.60 -2.27 8.67
CA LEU A 99 3.18 -2.15 7.33
C LEU A 99 2.12 -1.92 6.25
N LYS A 100 0.99 -2.64 6.29
CA LYS A 100 -0.12 -2.43 5.33
C LYS A 100 -0.60 -0.97 5.34
N LEU A 101 -0.82 -0.40 6.53
CA LEU A 101 -1.27 1.00 6.66
C LEU A 101 -0.21 2.00 6.20
N GLN A 102 1.05 1.76 6.55
CA GLN A 102 2.18 2.61 6.12
C GLN A 102 2.36 2.58 4.61
N ASN A 103 2.30 1.40 3.98
CA ASN A 103 2.35 1.25 2.52
C ASN A 103 1.20 2.05 1.87
N ARG A 104 -0.02 1.95 2.42
CA ARG A 104 -1.19 2.63 1.87
C ARG A 104 -1.06 4.16 1.91
N LEU A 105 -0.50 4.71 2.99
CA LEU A 105 -0.23 6.14 3.14
C LEU A 105 0.86 6.65 2.17
N LEU A 106 1.82 5.79 1.80
CA LEU A 106 2.89 6.17 0.88
C LEU A 106 2.42 6.28 -0.57
N VAL A 107 1.46 5.45 -0.97
CA VAL A 107 0.94 5.41 -2.35
C VAL A 107 -0.29 6.30 -2.56
N SER A 108 -0.82 6.94 -1.51
CA SER A 108 -1.93 7.88 -1.63
C SER A 108 -1.48 9.25 -2.15
N ASP A 109 -2.37 9.96 -2.86
CA ASP A 109 -2.18 11.32 -3.40
C ASP A 109 -2.04 12.37 -2.27
N MET A 110 -0.91 12.33 -1.58
CA MET A 110 -0.53 13.28 -0.54
C MET A 110 0.06 14.54 -1.20
N ASP A 111 -0.49 15.72 -0.90
CA ASP A 111 0.06 16.99 -1.42
C ASP A 111 1.55 17.13 -1.09
N THR A 112 2.35 17.27 -2.15
CA THR A 112 3.82 17.32 -2.13
C THR A 112 4.42 18.55 -1.43
N ASP A 113 3.59 19.51 -1.01
CA ASP A 113 4.05 20.72 -0.32
C ASP A 113 4.11 20.58 1.22
N LYS A 114 3.33 19.66 1.82
CA LYS A 114 3.46 19.35 3.27
C LYS A 114 4.53 18.28 3.57
N THR A 115 5.09 17.66 2.54
CA THR A 115 6.07 16.55 2.62
C THR A 115 7.48 16.93 3.07
N LYS A 116 7.84 18.22 3.14
CA LYS A 116 9.17 18.61 3.67
C LYS A 116 9.37 18.20 5.13
N GLN A 117 8.29 18.07 5.91
CA GLN A 117 8.37 17.73 7.34
C GLN A 117 8.44 16.21 7.62
N ASN A 118 8.29 15.35 6.61
CA ASN A 118 8.23 13.89 6.77
C ASN A 118 9.24 13.12 5.92
N LYS A 119 10.33 13.77 5.45
CA LYS A 119 11.46 13.07 4.81
C LYS A 119 12.02 11.96 5.71
N GLN A 120 12.03 12.15 7.02
CA GLN A 120 12.54 11.14 7.95
C GLN A 120 11.63 9.91 8.02
N VAL A 121 10.30 10.09 8.08
CA VAL A 121 9.34 8.97 8.03
C VAL A 121 9.38 8.29 6.67
N GLN A 122 9.43 9.03 5.56
CA GLN A 122 9.58 8.45 4.23
C GLN A 122 10.91 7.70 4.07
N ASN A 123 12.02 8.23 4.57
CA ASN A 123 13.33 7.56 4.49
C ASN A 123 13.40 6.33 5.40
N GLN A 124 12.76 6.38 6.57
CA GLN A 124 12.69 5.27 7.52
C GLN A 124 11.71 4.17 7.05
N LEU A 125 10.70 4.53 6.25
CA LEU A 125 9.79 3.58 5.59
C LEU A 125 10.38 3.00 4.30
N LYS A 126 11.11 3.80 3.50
CA LYS A 126 11.89 3.34 2.35
C LYS A 126 13.03 2.40 2.73
N SER A 127 13.61 2.53 3.91
CA SER A 127 14.62 1.58 4.40
C SER A 127 14.02 0.31 5.01
N THR A 128 12.71 0.28 5.28
CA THR A 128 11.99 -0.90 5.83
C THR A 128 11.13 -1.63 4.79
N GLN A 129 10.90 -1.03 3.62
CA GLN A 129 10.30 -1.64 2.42
C GLN A 129 11.43 -1.76 1.38
N ILE A 130 11.94 -2.93 1.05
CA ILE A 130 11.37 -3.87 0.07
C ILE A 130 12.00 -5.21 0.45
N LEU A 131 11.35 -6.06 1.22
CA LEU A 131 11.82 -7.44 1.28
C LEU A 131 10.77 -8.51 1.14
N ASN A 132 9.48 -8.38 1.53
CA ASN A 132 8.57 -9.53 1.40
C ASN A 132 7.05 -9.30 1.50
N THR A 133 6.51 -8.07 1.33
CA THR A 133 5.04 -7.91 1.28
C THR A 133 4.64 -7.07 0.07
N ALA A 134 3.85 -7.66 -0.83
CA ALA A 134 3.32 -6.94 -1.96
C ALA A 134 2.48 -5.74 -1.48
N PRO A 135 2.50 -4.61 -2.21
CA PRO A 135 1.65 -3.46 -1.90
C PRO A 135 0.15 -3.73 -2.08
N ILE A 136 -0.21 -4.89 -2.64
CA ILE A 136 -1.59 -5.34 -2.90
C ILE A 136 -1.91 -6.52 -1.97
N PRO A 137 -3.04 -6.51 -1.24
CA PRO A 137 -3.51 -7.66 -0.47
C PRO A 137 -3.56 -8.93 -1.33
N ASP A 138 -3.14 -10.06 -0.76
CA ASP A 138 -3.14 -11.39 -1.40
C ASP A 138 -2.19 -11.59 -2.60
N VAL A 139 -1.36 -10.60 -2.92
CA VAL A 139 -0.27 -10.77 -3.87
C VAL A 139 0.98 -11.29 -3.15
N GLN A 140 1.51 -12.41 -3.61
CA GLN A 140 2.78 -12.95 -3.13
C GLN A 140 3.88 -12.57 -4.12
N LEU A 141 4.84 -11.77 -3.66
CA LEU A 141 6.08 -11.56 -4.41
C LEU A 141 6.90 -12.85 -4.33
N LYS A 142 7.15 -13.47 -5.47
CA LYS A 142 7.93 -14.70 -5.56
C LYS A 142 9.11 -14.48 -6.48
N ASN A 143 10.32 -14.76 -5.98
CA ASN A 143 11.50 -14.88 -6.82
C ASN A 143 11.34 -16.08 -7.78
N LEU A 144 11.59 -15.87 -9.06
CA LEU A 144 11.38 -16.87 -10.13
C LEU A 144 12.53 -17.88 -10.26
N GLY A 145 13.52 -17.80 -9.38
CA GLY A 145 14.70 -18.67 -9.33
C GLY A 145 15.86 -18.15 -10.19
N PRO A 146 17.03 -18.78 -10.09
CA PRO A 146 18.28 -18.32 -10.71
C PRO A 146 18.26 -18.32 -12.25
N ASN A 147 17.29 -19.01 -12.85
CA ASN A 147 17.09 -19.01 -14.30
C ASN A 147 16.58 -17.65 -14.81
N ILE A 148 15.88 -16.90 -13.95
CA ILE A 148 15.38 -15.56 -14.25
C ILE A 148 16.13 -14.52 -13.42
N ASN A 149 16.19 -14.71 -12.10
CA ASN A 149 16.70 -13.71 -11.18
C ASN A 149 18.22 -13.83 -10.96
N SER A 150 18.93 -12.75 -11.24
CA SER A 150 20.37 -12.60 -10.99
C SER A 150 20.64 -11.58 -9.86
N SER A 151 21.91 -11.25 -9.65
CA SER A 151 22.33 -10.15 -8.77
C SER A 151 22.18 -8.77 -9.40
N GLU A 152 21.90 -8.70 -10.70
CA GLU A 152 21.71 -7.45 -11.44
C GLU A 152 20.29 -6.92 -11.30
N ASN A 153 20.08 -5.65 -11.68
CA ASN A 153 18.74 -5.07 -11.67
C ASN A 153 17.92 -5.61 -12.85
N GLU A 154 16.74 -6.16 -12.56
CA GLU A 154 15.84 -6.73 -13.55
C GLU A 154 14.45 -6.12 -13.41
N TYR A 155 13.87 -5.70 -14.53
CA TYR A 155 12.61 -4.96 -14.52
C TYR A 155 11.87 -5.03 -15.86
N LEU A 156 10.66 -4.46 -15.86
CA LEU A 156 9.78 -4.36 -17.02
C LEU A 156 9.53 -5.70 -17.73
N PRO A 157 9.13 -6.76 -16.98
CA PRO A 157 8.83 -8.04 -17.60
C PRO A 157 7.56 -7.95 -18.46
N THR A 158 7.59 -8.61 -19.61
CA THR A 158 6.43 -8.90 -20.46
C THR A 158 6.34 -10.40 -20.71
N ILE A 159 5.14 -10.95 -20.61
CA ILE A 159 4.88 -12.38 -20.83
C ILE A 159 4.02 -12.54 -22.09
N SER A 160 4.34 -13.52 -22.91
CA SER A 160 3.54 -13.86 -24.09
C SER A 160 2.14 -14.32 -23.70
N LEU A 161 1.20 -14.20 -24.65
CA LEU A 161 -0.22 -14.54 -24.44
C LEU A 161 -0.43 -15.98 -23.97
N ASP A 162 0.38 -16.91 -24.47
CA ASP A 162 0.35 -18.32 -24.08
C ASP A 162 1.04 -18.61 -22.73
N GLY A 163 1.65 -17.60 -22.11
CA GLY A 163 2.36 -17.72 -20.84
C GLY A 163 3.72 -18.43 -20.92
N GLN A 164 4.20 -18.76 -22.13
CA GLN A 164 5.37 -19.61 -22.32
C GLN A 164 6.69 -18.84 -22.46
N THR A 165 6.63 -17.56 -22.83
CA THR A 165 7.80 -16.72 -23.08
C THR A 165 7.77 -15.50 -22.16
N LEU A 166 8.86 -15.27 -21.43
CA LEU A 166 9.08 -14.10 -20.60
C LEU A 166 10.23 -13.30 -21.21
N ILE A 167 9.97 -12.04 -21.52
CA ILE A 167 11.00 -11.08 -21.93
C ILE A 167 11.11 -10.03 -20.80
N PHE A 168 12.32 -9.66 -20.44
CA PHE A 168 12.56 -8.66 -19.39
C PHE A 168 13.86 -7.91 -19.67
N THR A 169 14.01 -6.75 -19.04
CA THR A 169 15.22 -5.96 -19.09
C THR A 169 16.14 -6.37 -17.94
N ARG A 170 17.41 -6.61 -18.22
CA ARG A 170 18.46 -6.73 -17.21
C ARG A 170 19.47 -5.61 -17.42
N ASN A 171 19.74 -4.86 -16.36
CA ASN A 171 20.67 -3.76 -16.36
C ASN A 171 21.99 -4.18 -15.73
N HIS A 172 23.01 -4.30 -16.57
CA HIS A 172 24.37 -4.55 -16.15
C HIS A 172 25.16 -3.23 -16.17
N SER A 173 25.31 -2.61 -15.00
CA SER A 173 26.12 -1.39 -14.80
C SER A 173 25.75 -0.22 -15.74
N GLY A 174 24.46 -0.04 -16.03
CA GLY A 174 23.94 1.03 -16.88
C GLY A 174 23.62 0.60 -18.31
N ASN A 175 24.01 -0.62 -18.72
CA ASN A 175 23.59 -1.17 -20.01
C ASN A 175 22.32 -2.03 -19.82
N GLU A 176 21.21 -1.55 -20.37
CA GLU A 176 19.92 -2.23 -20.33
C GLU A 176 19.76 -3.12 -21.56
N ASP A 177 19.86 -4.43 -21.36
CA ASP A 177 19.69 -5.41 -22.43
C ASP A 177 18.40 -6.22 -22.23
N PHE A 178 17.75 -6.61 -23.32
CA PHE A 178 16.66 -7.56 -23.32
C PHE A 178 17.16 -8.99 -23.13
N PHE A 179 16.53 -9.68 -22.18
CA PHE A 179 16.70 -11.10 -21.92
C PHE A 179 15.37 -11.82 -22.16
N VAL A 180 15.45 -13.05 -22.66
CA VAL A 180 14.30 -13.92 -22.87
C VAL A 180 14.49 -15.26 -22.15
N SER A 181 13.42 -15.76 -21.56
CA SER A 181 13.33 -17.12 -21.04
C SER A 181 12.04 -17.77 -21.51
N ALA A 182 12.11 -19.07 -21.81
CA ALA A 182 10.95 -19.89 -22.13
C ALA A 182 10.64 -20.88 -21.00
N ARG A 183 9.40 -21.37 -20.95
CA ARG A 183 9.04 -22.49 -20.08
C ARG A 183 9.37 -23.84 -20.72
N ASP A 184 9.86 -24.77 -19.92
CA ASP A 184 10.00 -26.18 -20.30
C ASP A 184 8.66 -26.93 -20.21
N SER A 185 8.67 -28.23 -20.57
CA SER A 185 7.48 -29.09 -20.48
C SER A 185 6.93 -29.25 -19.07
N ASN A 186 7.73 -28.95 -18.05
CA ASN A 186 7.39 -29.03 -16.64
C ASN A 186 6.96 -27.67 -16.07
N GLN A 187 6.72 -26.66 -16.92
CA GLN A 187 6.33 -25.30 -16.54
C GLN A 187 7.40 -24.53 -15.76
N ASN A 188 8.67 -24.94 -15.83
CA ASN A 188 9.79 -24.21 -15.23
C ASN A 188 10.40 -23.25 -16.24
N TRP A 189 10.78 -22.05 -15.79
CA TRP A 189 11.60 -21.15 -16.59
C TRP A 189 12.98 -21.76 -16.83
N ILE A 190 13.43 -21.75 -18.08
CA ILE A 190 14.81 -22.09 -18.43
C ILE A 190 15.73 -20.88 -18.26
N ALA A 191 17.04 -21.10 -18.25
CA ALA A 191 18.02 -20.02 -18.11
C ALA A 191 17.79 -18.91 -19.15
N ALA A 192 17.61 -17.68 -18.67
CA ALA A 192 17.38 -16.54 -19.52
C ALA A 192 18.62 -16.23 -20.36
N VAL A 193 18.39 -15.94 -21.64
CA VAL A 193 19.43 -15.62 -22.62
C VAL A 193 19.29 -14.18 -23.08
N ASN A 194 20.43 -13.50 -23.24
CA ASN A 194 20.50 -12.16 -23.85
C ASN A 194 20.07 -12.27 -25.32
N LEU A 195 19.14 -11.43 -25.77
CA LEU A 195 18.61 -11.50 -27.14
C LEU A 195 19.62 -11.06 -28.22
N GLY A 196 20.71 -10.42 -27.82
CA GLY A 196 21.74 -9.93 -28.73
C GLY A 196 21.22 -8.91 -29.73
N TYR A 197 22.03 -8.63 -30.75
CA TYR A 197 21.66 -7.73 -31.84
C TYR A 197 20.70 -8.43 -32.84
N PRO A 198 19.71 -7.75 -33.45
CA PRO A 198 19.38 -6.33 -33.33
C PRO A 198 18.54 -5.85 -32.13
N PRO A 199 17.86 -6.70 -31.33
CA PRO A 199 17.10 -6.21 -30.18
C PRO A 199 17.93 -5.40 -29.18
N ASN A 200 19.17 -5.82 -28.93
CA ASN A 200 20.11 -5.12 -28.07
C ASN A 200 21.14 -4.36 -28.89
N THR A 201 21.32 -3.08 -28.60
CA THR A 201 22.18 -2.17 -29.37
C THR A 201 23.51 -1.87 -28.68
N GLY A 202 23.71 -2.34 -27.44
CA GLY A 202 24.86 -1.99 -26.61
C GLY A 202 24.78 -0.58 -26.01
N LEU A 203 23.62 0.05 -26.14
CA LEU A 203 23.17 1.22 -25.40
C LEU A 203 21.96 0.79 -24.56
N PRO A 204 21.47 1.62 -23.62
CA PRO A 204 20.26 1.29 -22.88
C PRO A 204 19.05 1.13 -23.82
N ASP A 205 18.57 -0.10 -23.99
CA ASP A 205 17.51 -0.44 -24.94
C ASP A 205 16.09 -0.29 -24.34
N GLY A 206 16.00 0.01 -23.04
CA GLY A 206 14.74 0.36 -22.39
C GLY A 206 13.85 -0.84 -22.08
N ALA A 207 12.62 -0.83 -22.61
CA ALA A 207 11.54 -1.73 -22.19
C ALA A 207 10.91 -2.48 -23.37
N ALA A 208 10.83 -3.81 -23.27
CA ALA A 208 10.15 -4.63 -24.27
C ALA A 208 8.62 -4.60 -24.08
N MET A 209 7.88 -4.53 -25.19
CA MET A 209 6.42 -4.69 -25.19
C MET A 209 6.04 -5.72 -26.26
N LEU A 210 5.25 -6.72 -25.85
CA LEU A 210 4.59 -7.65 -26.77
C LEU A 210 3.22 -7.06 -27.15
N SER A 211 2.93 -6.99 -28.45
CA SER A 211 1.66 -6.52 -29.03
C SER A 211 0.72 -7.66 -29.36
#